data_AF-A0A812PEB5-F1
#
_entry.id   AF-A0A812PEB5-F1
#
_cell.length_a   1.000
_cell.length_b   1.000
_cell.length_c   1.000
_cell.angle_alpha   90.00
_cell.angle_beta   90.00
_cell.angle_gamma   90.00
#
_symmetry.space_group_name_H-M   'P 1'
#
loop_
_entity.id
_entity.type
_entity.pdbx_description
1 polymer ?
#
loop_
_entity_poly.entity_id
_entity_poly.type
_entity_poly.pdbx_seq_one_letter_code
_entity_poly.pdbx_strand_id
1 'polypeptide(L)'
;MSMGAAVTDERCRALRVKLNKHCYHQTLSEDSVLLVETMLNDLIASTAGLNDLKRRDTEGTERLQSLISELEVFRIENPRLQAENNALHLQIIESDEATETWEDSVRTAVRKLEDEIEAVKLTLQKEASAQQLHAIELERTDIARLHEHVCLQTREYEVALQRLQHDRERARRAAGELAKEVQRIKGLEDTWHGSAEQCQLDMRVMQEQLAEIAQRIQRSEQTQREALEADAKLKGDVAAATAAAQGADHSQASQAQQVAALRLRRHQLQTAVQQARGEAATQHRLAEQERHQVRRLEALLEGGQMKLQRSTADLEALRRCLEHQRSPAALGSSVQESPSVNELKQQVEREYSKVGELDAEQQSLQAEVLRLRAELRRLKGLKPT
;
A
#
# COMPACT_ATOMS: atom_id res chain seq x y z
N MET A 1 -55.32 156.33 -148.57
CA MET A 1 -53.95 156.45 -148.03
C MET A 1 -53.91 157.42 -146.83
N SER A 2 -54.70 157.17 -145.78
CA SER A 2 -54.73 158.01 -144.57
C SER A 2 -55.05 157.16 -143.33
N MET A 3 -54.17 156.21 -143.04
CA MET A 3 -54.14 155.47 -141.76
C MET A 3 -52.71 155.33 -141.23
N GLY A 4 -51.70 155.38 -142.09
CA GLY A 4 -50.29 155.36 -141.68
C GLY A 4 -49.86 156.58 -140.85
N ALA A 5 -50.34 157.80 -141.20
CA ALA A 5 -49.95 159.03 -140.49
C ALA A 5 -50.50 159.11 -139.06
N ALA A 6 -51.67 158.54 -138.79
CA ALA A 6 -52.24 158.50 -137.43
C ALA A 6 -51.50 157.49 -136.54
N VAL A 7 -51.14 156.33 -137.10
CA VAL A 7 -50.36 155.30 -136.39
C VAL A 7 -48.93 155.78 -136.12
N THR A 8 -48.31 156.53 -137.03
CA THR A 8 -46.99 157.14 -136.80
C THR A 8 -47.07 158.28 -135.77
N ASP A 9 -48.08 159.15 -135.80
CA ASP A 9 -48.21 160.24 -134.82
C ASP A 9 -48.49 159.72 -133.40
N GLU A 10 -49.32 158.67 -133.28
CA GLU A 10 -49.59 158.03 -131.98
C GLU A 10 -48.36 157.30 -131.44
N ARG A 11 -47.58 156.66 -132.32
CA ARG A 11 -46.29 156.01 -131.99
C ARG A 11 -45.21 157.04 -131.64
N CYS A 12 -45.17 158.17 -132.34
CA CYS A 12 -44.32 159.33 -132.02
C CYS A 12 -44.66 159.91 -130.64
N ARG A 13 -45.94 160.10 -130.31
CA ARG A 13 -46.37 160.55 -128.98
C ARG A 13 -46.03 159.54 -127.90
N ALA A 14 -46.26 158.24 -128.13
CA ALA A 14 -45.91 157.19 -127.17
C ALA A 14 -44.39 157.13 -126.93
N LEU A 15 -43.58 157.26 -127.99
CA LEU A 15 -42.11 157.32 -127.88
C LEU A 15 -41.65 158.59 -127.17
N ARG A 16 -42.28 159.73 -127.45
CA ARG A 16 -42.04 161.02 -126.81
C ARG A 16 -42.27 160.95 -125.30
N VAL A 17 -43.34 160.30 -124.86
CA VAL A 17 -43.62 160.08 -123.43
C VAL A 17 -42.54 159.21 -122.79
N LYS A 18 -42.06 158.16 -123.48
CA LYS A 18 -40.97 157.30 -122.99
C LYS A 18 -39.63 158.04 -122.91
N LEU A 19 -39.25 158.80 -123.94
CA LEU A 19 -38.02 159.60 -123.97
C LEU A 19 -38.02 160.72 -122.93
N ASN A 20 -39.15 161.42 -122.78
CA ASN A 20 -39.30 162.45 -121.75
C ASN A 20 -39.14 161.88 -120.33
N LYS A 21 -39.58 160.64 -120.06
CA LYS A 21 -39.34 159.96 -118.77
C LYS A 21 -37.86 159.70 -118.49
N HIS A 22 -37.05 159.61 -119.53
CA HIS A 22 -35.59 159.49 -119.45
C HIS A 22 -34.88 160.84 -119.68
N CYS A 23 -35.61 161.95 -119.57
CA CYS A 23 -35.11 163.33 -119.72
C CYS A 23 -34.54 163.68 -121.11
N TYR A 24 -34.95 162.95 -122.16
CA TYR A 24 -34.60 163.28 -123.54
C TYR A 24 -35.71 164.14 -124.20
N HIS A 25 -35.47 165.44 -124.35
CA HIS A 25 -36.49 166.41 -124.79
C HIS A 25 -36.38 166.86 -126.27
N GLN A 26 -35.37 166.37 -127.01
CA GLN A 26 -35.09 166.78 -128.39
C GLN A 26 -36.18 166.31 -129.37
N THR A 27 -36.63 167.16 -130.29
CA THR A 27 -37.65 166.86 -131.32
C THR A 27 -37.20 165.72 -132.24
N LEU A 28 -38.03 164.68 -132.38
CA LEU A 28 -37.75 163.55 -133.27
C LEU A 28 -38.24 163.85 -134.68
N SER A 29 -37.40 163.55 -135.69
CA SER A 29 -37.79 163.55 -137.10
C SER A 29 -38.49 162.24 -137.44
N GLU A 30 -39.50 162.25 -138.32
CA GLU A 30 -40.28 161.06 -138.71
C GLU A 30 -39.40 159.88 -139.14
N ASP A 31 -38.31 160.13 -139.89
CA ASP A 31 -37.39 159.08 -140.37
C ASP A 31 -36.59 158.41 -139.24
N SER A 32 -36.40 159.10 -138.13
CA SER A 32 -35.57 158.64 -137.00
C SER A 32 -36.36 157.88 -135.94
N VAL A 33 -37.70 157.92 -135.99
CA VAL A 33 -38.58 157.37 -134.95
C VAL A 33 -38.38 155.87 -134.77
N LEU A 34 -38.31 155.11 -135.87
CA LEU A 34 -38.17 153.66 -135.82
C LEU A 34 -36.81 153.25 -135.23
N LEU A 35 -35.72 153.94 -135.58
CA LEU A 35 -34.38 153.69 -135.07
C LEU A 35 -34.26 154.07 -133.59
N VAL A 36 -34.83 155.21 -133.19
CA VAL A 36 -34.85 155.62 -131.77
C VAL A 36 -35.70 154.64 -130.95
N GLU A 37 -36.79 154.12 -131.50
CA GLU A 37 -37.59 153.07 -130.85
C GLU A 37 -36.83 151.75 -130.71
N THR A 38 -36.12 151.28 -131.74
CA THR A 38 -35.32 150.05 -131.63
C THR A 38 -34.16 150.22 -130.65
N MET A 39 -33.42 151.32 -130.72
CA MET A 39 -32.33 151.61 -129.78
C MET A 39 -32.84 151.77 -128.34
N LEU A 40 -34.01 152.39 -128.15
CA LEU A 40 -34.62 152.53 -126.82
C LEU A 40 -35.08 151.16 -126.30
N ASN A 41 -35.69 150.33 -127.14
CA ASN A 41 -36.11 148.97 -126.75
C ASN A 41 -34.90 148.07 -126.44
N ASP A 42 -33.82 148.16 -127.21
CA ASP A 42 -32.56 147.45 -126.96
C ASP A 42 -31.89 147.93 -125.66
N LEU A 43 -31.93 149.23 -125.38
CA LEU A 43 -31.43 149.79 -124.13
C LEU A 43 -32.30 149.33 -122.94
N ILE A 44 -33.63 149.29 -123.09
CA ILE A 44 -34.54 148.76 -122.08
C ILE A 44 -34.26 147.25 -121.85
N ALA A 45 -34.09 146.46 -122.91
CA ALA A 45 -33.78 145.04 -122.82
C ALA A 45 -32.39 144.79 -122.20
N SER A 46 -31.39 145.59 -122.56
CA SER A 46 -30.03 145.52 -122.00
C SER A 46 -30.00 145.93 -120.53
N THR A 47 -30.72 147.00 -120.15
CA THR A 47 -30.84 147.40 -118.74
C THR A 47 -31.63 146.40 -117.90
N ALA A 48 -32.71 145.81 -118.44
CA ALA A 48 -33.41 144.70 -117.82
C ALA A 48 -32.50 143.48 -117.65
N GLY A 49 -31.75 143.10 -118.69
CA GLY A 49 -30.78 142.00 -118.64
C GLY A 49 -29.62 142.26 -117.66
N LEU A 50 -29.12 143.49 -117.59
CA LEU A 50 -28.11 143.89 -116.61
C LEU A 50 -28.67 143.83 -115.19
N ASN A 51 -29.92 144.25 -114.96
CA ASN A 51 -30.57 144.15 -113.66
C ASN A 51 -30.82 142.69 -113.25
N ASP A 52 -31.20 141.82 -114.19
CA ASP A 52 -31.32 140.38 -113.95
C ASP A 52 -29.96 139.74 -113.63
N LEU A 53 -28.89 140.13 -114.35
CA LEU A 53 -27.54 139.68 -114.04
C LEU A 53 -27.09 140.17 -112.67
N LYS A 54 -27.31 141.44 -112.32
CA LYS A 54 -27.02 141.98 -110.98
C LYS A 54 -27.78 141.23 -109.90
N ARG A 55 -29.06 140.93 -110.10
CA ARG A 55 -29.85 140.13 -109.15
C ARG A 55 -29.28 138.72 -108.99
N ARG A 56 -28.91 138.06 -110.08
CA ARG A 56 -28.28 136.73 -110.03
C ARG A 56 -26.91 136.77 -109.35
N ASP A 57 -26.15 137.84 -109.56
CA ASP A 57 -24.87 138.07 -108.89
C ASP A 57 -25.08 138.28 -107.39
N THR A 58 -26.03 139.13 -106.97
CA THR A 58 -26.37 139.31 -105.55
C THR A 58 -26.86 138.02 -104.91
N GLU A 59 -27.81 137.31 -105.53
CA GLU A 59 -28.27 135.99 -105.06
C GLU A 59 -27.11 134.98 -104.98
N GLY A 60 -26.19 135.02 -105.95
CA GLY A 60 -24.97 134.22 -105.97
C GLY A 60 -24.05 134.54 -104.79
N THR A 61 -23.81 135.83 -104.53
CA THR A 61 -22.99 136.28 -103.39
C THR A 61 -23.61 135.95 -102.04
N GLU A 62 -24.93 136.10 -101.87
CA GLU A 62 -25.64 135.73 -100.66
C GLU A 62 -25.58 134.22 -100.42
N ARG A 63 -25.78 133.40 -101.46
CA ARG A 63 -25.62 131.94 -101.37
C ARG A 63 -24.19 131.55 -101.03
N LEU A 64 -23.19 132.20 -101.65
CA LEU A 64 -21.79 131.97 -101.33
C LEU A 64 -21.48 132.34 -99.88
N GLN A 65 -22.00 133.46 -99.37
CA GLN A 65 -21.84 133.86 -97.96
C GLN A 65 -22.51 132.88 -97.00
N SER A 66 -23.70 132.37 -97.32
CA SER A 66 -24.37 131.33 -96.54
C SER A 66 -23.51 130.06 -96.49
N LEU A 67 -23.02 129.59 -97.64
CA LEU A 67 -22.15 128.43 -97.73
C LEU A 67 -20.82 128.63 -96.98
N ILE A 68 -20.23 129.83 -97.04
CA ILE A 68 -19.02 130.15 -96.27
C ILE A 68 -19.32 130.06 -94.77
N SER A 69 -20.44 130.62 -94.31
CA SER A 69 -20.83 130.60 -92.90
C SER A 69 -21.10 129.17 -92.40
N GLU A 70 -21.73 128.33 -93.22
CA GLU A 70 -21.91 126.90 -92.93
C GLU A 70 -20.57 126.16 -92.89
N LEU A 71 -19.66 126.43 -93.83
CA LEU A 71 -18.32 125.84 -93.86
C LEU A 71 -17.43 126.29 -92.70
N GLU A 72 -17.63 127.49 -92.15
CA GLU A 72 -16.89 127.97 -90.99
C GLU A 72 -17.15 127.12 -89.74
N VAL A 73 -18.40 126.68 -89.52
CA VAL A 73 -18.74 125.77 -88.42
C VAL A 73 -17.96 124.47 -88.56
N PHE A 74 -17.93 123.89 -89.76
CA PHE A 74 -17.16 122.67 -90.02
C PHE A 74 -15.64 122.89 -89.89
N ARG A 75 -15.14 124.06 -90.28
CA ARG A 75 -13.72 124.42 -90.14
C ARG A 75 -13.28 124.53 -88.69
N ILE A 76 -14.16 124.91 -87.77
CA ILE A 76 -13.87 124.99 -86.34
C ILE A 76 -14.07 123.62 -85.66
N GLU A 77 -15.13 122.92 -86.02
CA GLU A 77 -15.51 121.69 -85.32
C GLU A 77 -14.64 120.49 -85.70
N ASN A 78 -14.22 120.38 -86.96
CA ASN A 78 -13.37 119.27 -87.41
C ASN A 78 -12.01 119.21 -86.68
N PRO A 79 -11.21 120.29 -86.56
CA PRO A 79 -9.97 120.23 -85.79
C PRO A 79 -10.22 120.00 -84.29
N ARG A 80 -11.35 120.48 -83.74
CA ARG A 80 -11.73 120.19 -82.34
C ARG A 80 -11.96 118.69 -82.14
N LEU A 81 -12.79 118.08 -82.98
CA LEU A 81 -13.06 116.65 -82.95
C LEU A 81 -11.81 115.80 -83.24
N GLN A 82 -10.94 116.26 -84.13
CA GLN A 82 -9.67 115.58 -84.40
C GLN A 82 -8.72 115.63 -83.19
N ALA A 83 -8.65 116.76 -82.49
CA ALA A 83 -7.89 116.87 -81.24
C ALA A 83 -8.47 115.99 -80.13
N GLU A 84 -9.79 115.96 -79.97
CA GLU A 84 -10.49 115.11 -79.00
C GLU A 84 -10.29 113.62 -79.32
N ASN A 85 -10.41 113.22 -80.59
CA ASN A 85 -10.17 111.86 -81.03
C ASN A 85 -8.71 111.43 -80.77
N ASN A 86 -7.73 112.28 -81.08
CA ASN A 86 -6.33 112.01 -80.76
C ASN A 86 -6.09 111.88 -79.25
N ALA A 87 -6.70 112.73 -78.43
CA ALA A 87 -6.59 112.65 -76.97
C ALA A 87 -7.19 111.36 -76.41
N LEU A 88 -8.37 110.96 -76.89
CA LEU A 88 -9.00 109.69 -76.50
C LEU A 88 -8.17 108.48 -76.96
N HIS A 89 -7.58 108.52 -78.16
CA HIS A 89 -6.68 107.45 -78.61
C HIS A 89 -5.45 107.32 -77.71
N LEU A 90 -4.83 108.43 -77.29
CA LEU A 90 -3.72 108.41 -76.34
C LEU A 90 -4.17 107.87 -74.97
N GLN A 91 -5.33 108.29 -74.47
CA GLN A 91 -5.86 107.80 -73.19
C GLN A 91 -6.13 106.29 -73.20
N ILE A 92 -6.63 105.76 -74.33
CA ILE A 92 -6.83 104.30 -74.49
C ILE A 92 -5.48 103.59 -74.44
N ILE A 93 -4.47 104.07 -75.17
CA ILE A 93 -3.11 103.49 -75.16
C ILE A 93 -2.52 103.50 -73.75
N GLU A 94 -2.58 104.64 -73.05
CA GLU A 94 -2.05 104.77 -71.69
C GLU A 94 -2.78 103.85 -70.70
N SER A 95 -4.10 103.72 -70.83
CA SER A 95 -4.89 102.79 -70.02
C SER A 95 -4.54 101.34 -70.31
N ASP A 96 -4.38 100.96 -71.58
CA ASP A 96 -4.02 99.60 -71.99
C ASP A 96 -2.63 99.24 -71.45
N GLU A 97 -1.63 100.12 -71.58
CA GLU A 97 -0.28 99.93 -71.02
C GLU A 97 -0.30 99.83 -69.48
N ALA A 98 -1.11 100.65 -68.80
CA ALA A 98 -1.29 100.58 -67.36
C ALA A 98 -1.93 99.25 -66.92
N THR A 99 -2.90 98.74 -67.68
CA THR A 99 -3.51 97.44 -67.38
C THR A 99 -2.57 96.28 -67.66
N GLU A 100 -1.79 96.32 -68.76
CA GLU A 100 -0.80 95.28 -69.07
C GLU A 100 0.30 95.20 -68.00
N THR A 101 0.84 96.35 -67.57
CA THR A 101 1.83 96.41 -66.48
C THR A 101 1.28 95.91 -65.15
N TRP A 102 0.02 96.23 -64.84
CA TRP A 102 -0.66 95.71 -63.65
C TRP A 102 -0.88 94.20 -63.75
N GLU A 103 -1.33 93.68 -64.89
CA GLU A 103 -1.49 92.25 -65.12
C GLU A 103 -0.17 91.49 -64.97
N ASP A 104 0.92 91.99 -65.52
CA ASP A 104 2.25 91.38 -65.37
C ASP A 104 2.73 91.42 -63.92
N SER A 105 2.47 92.50 -63.19
CA SER A 105 2.73 92.56 -61.75
C SER A 105 1.93 91.52 -60.97
N VAL A 106 0.65 91.32 -61.30
CA VAL A 106 -0.19 90.30 -60.65
C VAL A 106 0.28 88.89 -61.02
N ARG A 107 0.57 88.62 -62.29
CA ARG A 107 1.08 87.32 -62.76
C ARG A 107 2.40 86.95 -62.06
N THR A 108 3.31 87.91 -61.91
CA THR A 108 4.58 87.67 -61.19
C THR A 108 4.37 87.45 -59.70
N ALA A 109 3.41 88.14 -59.07
CA ALA A 109 3.04 87.89 -57.67
C ALA A 109 2.42 86.51 -57.47
N VAL A 110 1.54 86.06 -58.38
CA VAL A 110 0.95 84.71 -58.34
C VAL A 110 2.03 83.64 -58.43
N ARG A 111 2.96 83.75 -59.39
CA ARG A 111 4.08 82.79 -59.52
C ARG A 111 4.93 82.72 -58.25
N LYS A 112 5.23 83.85 -57.62
CA LYS A 112 5.97 83.88 -56.34
C LYS A 112 5.22 83.15 -55.23
N LEU A 113 3.91 83.37 -55.11
CA LEU A 113 3.09 82.67 -54.12
C LEU A 113 2.98 81.17 -54.40
N GLU A 114 2.90 80.77 -55.67
CA GLU A 114 2.95 79.35 -56.08
C GLU A 114 4.28 78.70 -55.67
N ASP A 115 5.41 79.37 -55.95
CA ASP A 115 6.74 78.91 -55.54
C ASP A 115 6.88 78.79 -54.01
N GLU A 116 6.34 79.77 -53.26
CA GLU A 116 6.31 79.74 -51.79
C GLU A 116 5.44 78.59 -51.25
N ILE A 117 4.28 78.34 -51.85
CA ILE A 117 3.40 77.21 -51.50
C ILE A 117 4.11 75.87 -51.77
N GLU A 118 4.77 75.73 -52.91
CA GLU A 118 5.56 74.53 -53.26
C GLU A 118 6.69 74.31 -52.25
N ALA A 119 7.42 75.37 -51.89
CA ALA A 119 8.49 75.33 -50.90
C ALA A 119 7.96 74.89 -49.52
N VAL A 120 6.86 75.46 -49.05
CA VAL A 120 6.23 75.09 -47.78
C VAL A 120 5.75 73.64 -47.80
N LYS A 121 5.09 73.19 -48.88
CA LYS A 121 4.68 71.78 -49.05
C LYS A 121 5.87 70.83 -48.95
N LEU A 122 6.98 71.16 -49.60
CA LEU A 122 8.21 70.36 -49.54
C LEU A 122 8.77 70.30 -48.11
N THR A 123 8.76 71.42 -47.36
CA THR A 123 9.21 71.42 -45.96
C THR A 123 8.31 70.57 -45.06
N LEU A 124 6.99 70.70 -45.18
CA LEU A 124 6.04 69.87 -44.44
C LEU A 124 6.19 68.38 -44.75
N GLN A 125 6.42 68.03 -46.02
CA GLN A 125 6.66 66.65 -46.42
C GLN A 125 7.96 66.09 -45.81
N LYS A 126 9.03 66.91 -45.74
CA LYS A 126 10.30 66.53 -45.10
C LYS A 126 10.15 66.38 -43.59
N GLU A 127 9.41 67.26 -42.93
CA GLU A 127 9.12 67.16 -41.50
C GLU A 127 8.29 65.92 -41.18
N ALA A 128 7.26 65.64 -41.97
CA ALA A 128 6.43 64.43 -41.81
C ALA A 128 7.26 63.15 -42.00
N SER A 129 8.13 63.09 -43.00
CA SER A 129 9.01 61.91 -43.19
C SER A 129 10.06 61.79 -42.09
N ALA A 130 10.62 62.89 -41.60
CA ALA A 130 11.54 62.89 -40.46
C ALA A 130 10.85 62.41 -39.17
N GLN A 131 9.60 62.82 -38.92
CA GLN A 131 8.80 62.33 -37.79
C GLN A 131 8.51 60.83 -37.90
N GLN A 132 8.16 60.36 -39.10
CA GLN A 132 7.96 58.92 -39.34
C GLN A 132 9.24 58.11 -39.11
N LEU A 133 10.39 58.59 -39.59
CA LEU A 133 11.68 57.95 -39.35
C LEU A 133 12.01 57.92 -37.86
N HIS A 134 11.78 59.02 -37.14
CA HIS A 134 12.00 59.07 -35.70
C HIS A 134 11.10 58.09 -34.93
N ALA A 135 9.84 57.95 -35.32
CA ALA A 135 8.92 56.96 -34.74
C ALA A 135 9.43 55.52 -34.97
N ILE A 136 9.87 55.21 -36.20
CA ILE A 136 10.46 53.90 -36.53
C ILE A 136 11.74 53.64 -35.72
N GLU A 137 12.58 54.65 -35.50
CA GLU A 137 13.77 54.52 -34.67
C GLU A 137 13.44 54.21 -33.21
N LEU A 138 12.43 54.87 -32.63
CA LEU A 138 11.95 54.58 -31.28
C LEU A 138 11.44 53.14 -31.18
N GLU A 139 10.57 52.70 -32.10
CA GLU A 139 10.10 51.31 -32.15
C GLU A 139 11.25 50.31 -32.28
N ARG A 140 12.24 50.61 -33.11
CA ARG A 140 13.45 49.78 -33.26
C ARG A 140 14.23 49.68 -31.95
N THR A 141 14.37 50.78 -31.19
CA THR A 141 15.05 50.76 -29.89
C THR A 141 14.28 49.96 -28.85
N ASP A 142 12.95 50.03 -28.85
CA ASP A 142 12.12 49.26 -27.92
C ASP A 142 12.14 47.77 -28.24
N ILE A 143 12.09 47.40 -29.53
CA ILE A 143 12.29 46.02 -29.98
C ILE A 143 13.66 45.49 -29.53
N ALA A 144 14.73 46.30 -29.66
CA ALA A 144 16.06 45.90 -29.23
C ALA A 144 16.14 45.66 -27.71
N ARG A 145 15.51 46.52 -26.89
CA ARG A 145 15.42 46.34 -25.43
C ARG A 145 14.63 45.10 -25.05
N LEU A 146 13.49 44.86 -25.70
CA LEU A 146 12.68 43.65 -25.48
C LEU A 146 13.47 42.39 -25.84
N HIS A 147 14.18 42.40 -26.96
CA HIS A 147 15.03 41.28 -27.36
C HIS A 147 16.14 41.02 -26.34
N GLU A 148 16.83 42.07 -25.86
CA GLU A 148 17.83 41.95 -24.80
C GLU A 148 17.25 41.34 -23.52
N HIS A 149 16.06 41.78 -23.10
CA HIS A 149 15.36 41.22 -21.94
C HIS A 149 15.03 39.73 -22.10
N VAL A 150 14.50 39.33 -23.27
CA VAL A 150 14.21 37.92 -23.56
C VAL A 150 15.48 37.07 -23.57
N CYS A 151 16.59 37.59 -24.11
CA CYS A 151 17.88 36.90 -24.07
C CYS A 151 18.39 36.69 -22.63
N LEU A 152 18.25 37.69 -21.76
CA LEU A 152 18.61 37.56 -20.35
C LEU A 152 17.74 36.52 -19.63
N GLN A 153 16.41 36.58 -19.80
CA GLN A 153 15.50 35.57 -19.24
C GLN A 153 15.83 34.15 -19.73
N THR A 154 16.15 34.00 -21.01
CA THR A 154 16.52 32.70 -21.59
C THR A 154 17.77 32.14 -20.91
N ARG A 155 18.80 32.97 -20.68
CA ARG A 155 20.01 32.57 -19.94
C ARG A 155 19.71 32.18 -18.50
N GLU A 156 18.81 32.90 -17.82
CA GLU A 156 18.39 32.55 -16.45
C GLU A 156 17.71 31.18 -16.41
N TYR A 157 16.81 30.89 -17.36
CA TYR A 157 16.18 29.58 -17.49
C TYR A 157 17.19 28.48 -17.82
N GLU A 158 18.17 28.73 -18.69
CA GLU A 158 19.25 27.77 -18.98
C GLU A 158 20.05 27.43 -17.72
N VAL A 159 20.44 28.42 -16.92
CA VAL A 159 21.15 28.20 -15.65
C VAL A 159 20.28 27.43 -14.67
N ALA A 160 18.98 27.75 -14.57
CA ALA A 160 18.04 27.01 -13.72
C ALA A 160 17.90 25.54 -14.16
N LEU A 161 17.81 25.28 -15.47
CA LEU A 161 17.76 23.94 -16.03
C LEU A 161 19.04 23.15 -15.74
N GLN A 162 20.21 23.76 -15.89
CA GLN A 162 21.49 23.12 -15.54
C GLN A 162 21.56 22.74 -14.05
N ARG A 163 21.08 23.61 -13.15
CA ARG A 163 21.00 23.31 -11.71
C ARG A 163 20.09 22.11 -11.44
N LEU A 164 18.89 22.10 -12.03
CA LEU A 164 17.94 20.98 -11.89
C LEU A 164 18.50 19.67 -12.47
N GLN A 165 19.25 19.73 -13.57
CA GLN A 165 19.93 18.55 -14.13
C GLN A 165 20.99 18.02 -13.17
N HIS A 166 21.84 18.89 -12.62
CA HIS A 166 22.85 18.51 -11.64
C HIS A 166 22.23 17.91 -10.38
N ASP A 167 21.15 18.50 -9.87
CA ASP A 167 20.42 17.98 -8.71
C ASP A 167 19.74 16.64 -9.02
N ARG A 168 19.19 16.46 -10.22
CA ARG A 168 18.67 15.17 -10.69
C ARG A 168 19.75 14.10 -10.71
N GLU A 169 20.94 14.42 -11.21
CA GLU A 169 22.07 13.49 -11.24
C GLU A 169 22.60 13.15 -9.84
N ARG A 170 22.66 14.15 -8.95
CA ARG A 170 23.00 13.95 -7.54
C ARG A 170 21.99 13.03 -6.86
N ALA A 171 20.70 13.27 -7.03
CA ALA A 171 19.65 12.43 -6.49
C ALA A 171 19.72 11.00 -7.06
N ARG A 172 20.01 10.84 -8.35
CA ARG A 172 20.20 9.53 -8.99
C ARG A 172 21.39 8.77 -8.40
N ARG A 173 22.50 9.46 -8.14
CA ARG A 173 23.68 8.88 -7.47
C ARG A 173 23.35 8.42 -6.05
N ALA A 174 22.74 9.29 -5.25
CA ALA A 174 22.31 8.97 -3.88
C ALA A 174 21.33 7.77 -3.85
N ALA A 175 20.36 7.73 -4.77
CA ALA A 175 19.45 6.60 -4.91
C ALA A 175 20.18 5.30 -5.28
N GLY A 176 21.20 5.38 -6.14
CA GLY A 176 22.05 4.23 -6.49
C GLY A 176 22.90 3.73 -5.30
N GLU A 177 23.42 4.63 -4.47
CA GLU A 177 24.13 4.28 -3.24
C GLU A 177 23.20 3.61 -2.21
N LEU A 178 22.01 4.19 -1.99
CA LEU A 178 20.99 3.59 -1.13
C LEU A 178 20.54 2.21 -1.64
N ALA A 179 20.37 2.03 -2.95
CA ALA A 179 20.02 0.74 -3.52
C ALA A 179 21.10 -0.33 -3.26
N LYS A 180 22.38 0.02 -3.37
CA LYS A 180 23.50 -0.87 -3.02
C LYS A 180 23.49 -1.21 -1.53
N GLU A 181 23.21 -0.23 -0.67
CA GLU A 181 23.16 -0.43 0.77
C GLU A 181 21.98 -1.33 1.19
N VAL A 182 20.80 -1.13 0.59
CA VAL A 182 19.65 -2.03 0.76
C VAL A 182 19.99 -3.44 0.30
N GLN A 183 20.68 -3.60 -0.83
CA GLN A 183 21.13 -4.92 -1.31
C GLN A 183 22.14 -5.55 -0.35
N ARG A 184 23.06 -4.76 0.23
CA ARG A 184 24.02 -5.22 1.25
C ARG A 184 23.31 -5.69 2.51
N ILE A 185 22.35 -4.92 3.02
CA ILE A 185 21.53 -5.27 4.19
C ILE A 185 20.75 -6.56 3.91
N LYS A 186 20.13 -6.68 2.74
CA LYS A 186 19.41 -7.90 2.35
C LYS A 186 20.34 -9.12 2.31
N GLY A 187 21.55 -8.98 1.75
CA GLY A 187 22.53 -10.05 1.76
C GLY A 187 22.95 -10.45 3.18
N LEU A 188 23.08 -9.49 4.09
CA LEU A 188 23.29 -9.78 5.52
C LEU A 188 22.09 -10.51 6.11
N GLU A 189 20.86 -10.02 5.91
CA GLU A 189 19.63 -10.67 6.37
C GLU A 189 19.56 -12.12 5.88
N ASP A 190 19.87 -12.40 4.61
CA ASP A 190 19.89 -13.76 4.06
C ASP A 190 20.94 -14.63 4.79
N THR A 191 22.12 -14.09 5.12
CA THR A 191 23.13 -14.82 5.92
C THR A 191 22.69 -15.06 7.37
N TRP A 192 22.01 -14.10 7.99
CA TRP A 192 21.44 -14.25 9.33
C TRP A 192 20.32 -15.30 9.34
N HIS A 193 19.45 -15.29 8.34
CA HIS A 193 18.40 -16.31 8.16
C HIS A 193 19.02 -17.70 7.96
N GLY A 194 20.01 -17.84 7.07
CA GLY A 194 20.72 -19.10 6.88
C GLY A 194 21.42 -19.60 8.16
N SER A 195 22.04 -18.69 8.92
CA SER A 195 22.66 -19.04 10.21
C SER A 195 21.61 -19.43 11.27
N ALA A 196 20.47 -18.75 11.31
CA ALA A 196 19.36 -19.08 12.20
C ALA A 196 18.73 -20.45 11.85
N GLU A 197 18.54 -20.74 10.57
CA GLU A 197 18.10 -22.07 10.09
C GLU A 197 19.10 -23.16 10.47
N GLN A 198 20.40 -22.91 10.29
CA GLN A 198 21.45 -23.84 10.72
C GLN A 198 21.40 -24.06 12.24
N CYS A 199 21.28 -23.01 13.05
CA CYS A 199 21.13 -23.13 14.50
C CYS A 199 19.86 -23.92 14.89
N GLN A 200 18.75 -23.75 14.16
CA GLN A 200 17.54 -24.52 14.37
C GLN A 200 17.74 -26.01 14.04
N LEU A 201 18.44 -26.32 12.95
CA LEU A 201 18.81 -27.69 12.61
C LEU A 201 19.72 -28.31 13.68
N ASP A 202 20.76 -27.58 14.11
CA ASP A 202 21.67 -28.02 15.16
C ASP A 202 20.91 -28.26 16.47
N MET A 203 19.98 -27.38 16.85
CA MET A 203 19.11 -27.59 18.01
C MET A 203 18.24 -28.84 17.87
N ARG A 204 17.67 -29.12 16.69
CA ARG A 204 16.89 -30.35 16.45
C ARG A 204 17.78 -31.59 16.58
N VAL A 205 18.97 -31.57 15.99
CA VAL A 205 19.95 -32.67 16.12
C VAL A 205 20.32 -32.88 17.59
N MET A 206 20.59 -31.81 18.34
CA MET A 206 20.87 -31.90 19.78
C MET A 206 19.66 -32.45 20.55
N GLN A 207 18.43 -32.05 20.22
CA GLN A 207 17.22 -32.60 20.84
C GLN A 207 17.05 -34.09 20.53
N GLU A 208 17.31 -34.52 19.30
CA GLU A 208 17.31 -35.93 18.90
C GLU A 208 18.37 -36.73 19.66
N GLN A 209 19.59 -36.20 19.77
CA GLN A 209 20.67 -36.80 20.56
C GLN A 209 20.32 -36.89 22.05
N LEU A 210 19.75 -35.83 22.63
CA LEU A 210 19.28 -35.84 24.01
C LEU A 210 18.15 -36.86 24.21
N ALA A 211 17.23 -36.98 23.25
CA ALA A 211 16.17 -37.99 23.29
C ALA A 211 16.75 -39.41 23.20
N GLU A 212 17.76 -39.63 22.35
CA GLU A 212 18.46 -40.92 22.25
C GLU A 212 19.22 -41.25 23.54
N ILE A 213 19.95 -40.29 24.12
CA ILE A 213 20.64 -40.46 25.39
C ILE A 213 19.63 -40.74 26.50
N ALA A 214 18.52 -39.99 26.57
CA ALA A 214 17.46 -40.24 27.54
C ALA A 214 16.88 -41.65 27.37
N GLN A 215 16.67 -42.12 26.13
CA GLN A 215 16.22 -43.47 25.85
C GLN A 215 17.27 -44.53 26.26
N ARG A 216 18.56 -44.28 26.03
CA ARG A 216 19.65 -45.16 26.48
C ARG A 216 19.74 -45.21 28.01
N ILE A 217 19.58 -44.08 28.70
CA ILE A 217 19.49 -44.00 30.16
C ILE A 217 18.27 -44.81 30.63
N GLN A 218 17.09 -44.60 30.04
CA GLN A 218 15.89 -45.36 30.39
C GLN A 218 16.07 -46.87 30.19
N ARG A 219 16.69 -47.29 29.07
CA ARG A 219 17.03 -48.70 28.83
C ARG A 219 18.02 -49.22 29.86
N SER A 220 19.06 -48.45 30.19
CA SER A 220 20.04 -48.78 31.23
C SER A 220 19.39 -48.92 32.61
N GLU A 221 18.51 -47.99 32.98
CA GLU A 221 17.74 -48.05 34.23
C GLU A 221 16.80 -49.25 34.24
N GLN A 222 16.18 -49.57 33.10
CA GLN A 222 15.32 -50.74 32.98
C GLN A 222 16.13 -52.03 33.10
N THR A 223 17.27 -52.16 32.42
CA THR A 223 18.16 -53.32 32.59
C THR A 223 18.72 -53.40 34.01
N GLN A 224 18.97 -52.26 34.67
CA GLN A 224 19.38 -52.23 36.07
C GLN A 224 18.24 -52.67 37.00
N ARG A 225 17.00 -52.26 36.75
CA ARG A 225 15.82 -52.74 37.50
C ARG A 225 15.62 -54.24 37.30
N GLU A 226 15.71 -54.73 36.06
CA GLU A 226 15.64 -56.15 35.74
C GLU A 226 16.77 -56.93 36.42
N ALA A 227 17.99 -56.38 36.47
CA ALA A 227 19.11 -56.97 37.19
C ALA A 227 18.90 -56.97 38.71
N LEU A 228 18.32 -55.92 39.29
CA LEU A 228 17.95 -55.86 40.70
C LEU A 228 16.80 -56.81 41.05
N GLU A 229 15.83 -56.98 40.16
CA GLU A 229 14.77 -57.98 40.28
C GLU A 229 15.31 -59.40 40.16
N ALA A 230 16.27 -59.63 39.25
CA ALA A 230 16.98 -60.90 39.12
C ALA A 230 17.86 -61.18 40.35
N ASP A 231 18.52 -60.17 40.92
CA ASP A 231 19.27 -60.26 42.17
C ASP A 231 18.34 -60.52 43.37
N ALA A 232 17.15 -59.91 43.40
CA ALA A 232 16.12 -60.20 44.39
C ALA A 232 15.56 -61.63 44.24
N LYS A 233 15.37 -62.11 43.01
CA LYS A 233 15.03 -63.51 42.73
C LYS A 233 16.14 -64.46 43.16
N LEU A 234 17.40 -64.16 42.83
CA LEU A 234 18.56 -64.94 43.27
C LEU A 234 18.71 -64.92 44.79
N LYS A 235 18.43 -63.81 45.48
CA LYS A 235 18.37 -63.76 46.94
C LYS A 235 17.21 -64.61 47.48
N GLY A 236 16.08 -64.66 46.79
CA GLY A 236 14.98 -65.58 47.07
C GLY A 236 15.35 -67.04 46.87
N ASP A 237 16.07 -67.36 45.79
CA ASP A 237 16.53 -68.71 45.46
C ASP A 237 17.65 -69.18 46.39
N VAL A 238 18.54 -68.27 46.80
CA VAL A 238 19.56 -68.53 47.83
C VAL A 238 18.89 -68.72 49.19
N ALA A 239 17.87 -67.93 49.54
CA ALA A 239 17.07 -68.15 50.76
C ALA A 239 16.36 -69.51 50.75
N ALA A 240 15.80 -69.90 49.60
CA ALA A 240 15.20 -71.22 49.38
C ALA A 240 16.24 -72.36 49.46
N ALA A 241 17.45 -72.15 48.94
CA ALA A 241 18.55 -73.10 49.04
C ALA A 241 19.09 -73.23 50.48
N THR A 242 19.16 -72.14 51.25
CA THR A 242 19.48 -72.21 52.70
C THR A 242 18.37 -72.86 53.51
N ALA A 243 17.10 -72.69 53.14
CA ALA A 243 15.98 -73.41 53.77
C ALA A 243 16.00 -74.91 53.42
N ALA A 244 16.41 -75.28 52.20
CA ALA A 244 16.63 -76.66 51.80
C ALA A 244 17.85 -77.30 52.50
N ALA A 245 18.91 -76.53 52.76
CA ALA A 245 20.07 -76.98 53.53
C ALA A 245 19.76 -77.17 55.03
N GLN A 246 18.94 -76.28 55.63
CA GLN A 246 18.48 -76.41 57.02
C GLN A 246 17.45 -77.55 57.22
N GLY A 247 16.75 -77.97 56.15
CA GLY A 247 15.91 -79.18 56.15
C GLY A 247 16.69 -80.50 56.06
N ALA A 248 17.88 -80.48 55.46
CA ALA A 248 18.74 -81.66 55.37
C ALA A 248 19.39 -82.02 56.72
N ASP A 249 19.77 -81.02 57.52
CA ASP A 249 20.33 -81.21 58.87
C ASP A 249 19.29 -81.71 59.91
N HIS A 250 17.99 -81.47 59.68
CA HIS A 250 16.90 -82.05 60.50
C HIS A 250 16.60 -83.51 60.16
N SER A 251 16.89 -83.96 58.93
CA SER A 251 16.67 -85.35 58.50
C SER A 251 17.77 -86.31 58.99
N GLN A 252 19.00 -85.81 59.20
CA GLN A 252 20.12 -86.58 59.75
C GLN A 252 20.07 -86.74 61.28
N ALA A 253 19.48 -85.77 62.00
CA ALA A 253 19.26 -85.89 63.45
C ALA A 253 18.17 -86.93 63.82
N SER A 254 17.15 -87.08 62.97
CA SER A 254 16.05 -88.05 63.16
C SER A 254 16.51 -89.50 62.90
N GLN A 255 17.42 -89.73 61.95
CA GLN A 255 17.99 -91.06 61.69
C GLN A 255 19.00 -91.50 62.76
N ALA A 256 19.70 -90.57 63.42
CA ALA A 256 20.58 -90.87 64.55
C ALA A 256 19.80 -91.30 65.82
N GLN A 257 18.60 -90.75 66.06
CA GLN A 257 17.73 -91.15 67.16
C GLN A 257 17.08 -92.53 66.95
N GLN A 258 16.78 -92.93 65.71
CA GLN A 258 16.23 -94.26 65.41
C GLN A 258 17.26 -95.40 65.56
N VAL A 259 18.55 -95.13 65.29
CA VAL A 259 19.63 -96.12 65.49
C VAL A 259 20.03 -96.27 66.97
N ALA A 260 19.87 -95.21 67.78
CA ALA A 260 20.04 -95.28 69.24
C ALA A 260 18.90 -96.05 69.92
N ALA A 261 17.65 -95.85 69.48
CA ALA A 261 16.49 -96.57 69.99
C ALA A 261 16.53 -98.08 69.69
N LEU A 262 17.05 -98.49 68.53
CA LEU A 262 17.21 -99.91 68.18
C LEU A 262 18.37 -100.59 68.93
N ARG A 263 19.41 -99.85 69.34
CA ARG A 263 20.51 -100.39 70.17
C ARG A 263 20.10 -100.57 71.64
N LEU A 264 19.27 -99.67 72.18
CA LEU A 264 18.71 -99.81 73.53
C LEU A 264 17.68 -100.96 73.62
N ARG A 265 16.85 -101.12 72.58
CA ARG A 265 15.84 -102.20 72.51
C ARG A 265 16.47 -103.58 72.27
N ARG A 266 17.60 -103.64 71.55
CA ARG A 266 18.41 -104.86 71.40
C ARG A 266 19.11 -105.24 72.71
N HIS A 267 19.63 -104.28 73.48
CA HIS A 267 20.24 -104.58 74.78
C HIS A 267 19.18 -105.03 75.80
N GLN A 268 18.01 -104.39 75.84
CA GLN A 268 16.90 -104.80 76.71
C GLN A 268 16.32 -106.18 76.35
N LEU A 269 16.24 -106.55 75.07
CA LEU A 269 15.85 -107.91 74.65
C LEU A 269 16.93 -108.95 74.95
N GLN A 270 18.22 -108.58 74.91
CA GLN A 270 19.32 -109.49 75.19
C GLN A 270 19.46 -109.78 76.70
N THR A 271 19.16 -108.79 77.55
CA THR A 271 19.06 -108.97 79.01
C THR A 271 17.79 -109.74 79.40
N ALA A 272 16.66 -109.49 78.75
CA ALA A 272 15.41 -110.24 78.95
C ALA A 272 15.54 -111.71 78.49
N VAL A 273 16.30 -112.00 77.44
CA VAL A 273 16.57 -113.38 76.98
C VAL A 273 17.57 -114.10 77.91
N GLN A 274 18.51 -113.40 78.55
CA GLN A 274 19.39 -114.00 79.57
C GLN A 274 18.67 -114.20 80.92
N GLN A 275 17.77 -113.30 81.30
CA GLN A 275 16.90 -113.46 82.47
C GLN A 275 15.86 -114.56 82.24
N ALA A 276 15.23 -114.64 81.06
CA ALA A 276 14.32 -115.74 80.72
C ALA A 276 15.03 -117.11 80.60
N ARG A 277 16.31 -117.15 80.21
CA ARG A 277 17.12 -118.39 80.24
C ARG A 277 17.55 -118.78 81.66
N GLY A 278 17.78 -117.82 82.54
CA GLY A 278 18.00 -118.05 83.97
C GLY A 278 16.72 -118.55 84.67
N GLU A 279 15.58 -117.91 84.39
CA GLU A 279 14.27 -118.24 84.92
C GLU A 279 13.76 -119.58 84.38
N ALA A 280 14.00 -119.90 83.10
CA ALA A 280 13.71 -121.21 82.53
C ALA A 280 14.62 -122.31 83.09
N ALA A 281 15.89 -122.03 83.42
CA ALA A 281 16.78 -123.00 84.06
C ALA A 281 16.44 -123.23 85.55
N THR A 282 15.94 -122.21 86.26
CA THR A 282 15.43 -122.35 87.63
C THR A 282 14.06 -123.02 87.66
N GLN A 283 13.19 -122.77 86.68
CA GLN A 283 11.92 -123.48 86.54
C GLN A 283 12.10 -124.91 86.01
N HIS A 284 13.14 -125.22 85.22
CA HIS A 284 13.48 -126.61 84.88
C HIS A 284 14.05 -127.38 86.08
N ARG A 285 14.86 -126.75 86.94
CA ARG A 285 15.38 -127.35 88.18
C ARG A 285 14.29 -127.50 89.25
N LEU A 286 13.37 -126.55 89.37
CA LEU A 286 12.19 -126.66 90.23
C LEU A 286 11.21 -127.71 89.69
N ALA A 287 10.98 -127.79 88.38
CA ALA A 287 10.17 -128.85 87.76
C ALA A 287 10.84 -130.24 87.81
N GLU A 288 12.16 -130.34 87.82
CA GLU A 288 12.89 -131.61 88.03
C GLU A 288 12.93 -132.03 89.51
N GLN A 289 12.98 -131.07 90.43
CA GLN A 289 12.82 -131.31 91.87
C GLN A 289 11.38 -131.67 92.22
N GLU A 290 10.38 -131.06 91.59
CA GLU A 290 8.97 -131.43 91.70
C GLU A 290 8.68 -132.75 90.97
N ARG A 291 9.32 -133.08 89.85
CA ARG A 291 9.25 -134.41 89.23
C ARG A 291 9.96 -135.49 90.03
N HIS A 292 11.03 -135.17 90.77
CA HIS A 292 11.64 -136.09 91.72
C HIS A 292 10.83 -136.22 93.02
N GLN A 293 10.14 -135.18 93.46
CA GLN A 293 9.17 -135.25 94.57
C GLN A 293 7.91 -136.00 94.16
N VAL A 294 7.42 -135.84 92.93
CA VAL A 294 6.29 -136.61 92.37
C VAL A 294 6.70 -138.06 92.12
N ARG A 295 7.89 -138.38 91.62
CA ARG A 295 8.37 -139.78 91.52
C ARG A 295 8.68 -140.42 92.88
N ARG A 296 9.06 -139.63 93.89
CA ARG A 296 9.26 -140.09 95.27
C ARG A 296 7.92 -140.25 96.00
N LEU A 297 6.91 -139.46 95.64
CA LEU A 297 5.53 -139.60 96.10
C LEU A 297 4.80 -140.73 95.35
N GLU A 298 5.10 -140.99 94.07
CA GLU A 298 4.65 -142.13 93.28
C GLU A 298 5.32 -143.43 93.75
N ALA A 299 6.60 -143.44 94.13
CA ALA A 299 7.24 -144.60 94.78
C ALA A 299 6.73 -144.86 96.21
N LEU A 300 6.31 -143.80 96.93
CA LEU A 300 5.63 -143.91 98.23
C LEU A 300 4.13 -144.26 98.09
N LEU A 301 3.51 -143.96 96.94
CA LEU A 301 2.16 -144.38 96.56
C LEU A 301 2.12 -145.79 95.98
N GLU A 302 3.16 -146.26 95.30
CA GLU A 302 3.31 -147.65 94.83
C GLU A 302 3.75 -148.57 95.99
N GLY A 303 4.63 -148.09 96.88
CA GLY A 303 4.91 -148.72 98.17
C GLY A 303 3.72 -148.64 99.13
N GLY A 304 2.89 -147.61 98.98
CA GLY A 304 1.62 -147.42 99.67
C GLY A 304 0.53 -148.33 99.13
N GLN A 305 0.45 -148.55 97.81
CA GLN A 305 -0.52 -149.41 97.13
C GLN A 305 -0.18 -150.89 97.23
N MET A 306 1.10 -151.28 97.34
CA MET A 306 1.52 -152.63 97.74
C MET A 306 1.20 -152.94 99.21
N LYS A 307 1.27 -151.92 100.09
CA LYS A 307 0.80 -152.02 101.49
C LYS A 307 -0.72 -151.92 101.58
N LEU A 308 -1.36 -151.18 100.66
CA LEU A 308 -2.81 -151.06 100.56
C LEU A 308 -3.42 -152.35 100.04
N GLN A 309 -2.81 -153.03 99.06
CA GLN A 309 -3.21 -154.35 98.56
C GLN A 309 -3.06 -155.47 99.61
N ARG A 310 -2.08 -155.35 100.53
CA ARG A 310 -1.99 -156.20 101.73
C ARG A 310 -3.03 -155.82 102.79
N SER A 311 -3.27 -154.53 103.01
CA SER A 311 -4.28 -154.06 103.97
C SER A 311 -5.73 -154.13 103.45
N THR A 312 -5.98 -154.25 102.15
CA THR A 312 -7.30 -154.51 101.56
C THR A 312 -7.64 -155.98 101.61
N ALA A 313 -6.64 -156.88 101.60
CA ALA A 313 -6.85 -158.26 102.02
C ALA A 313 -7.18 -158.36 103.53
N ASP A 314 -6.60 -157.50 104.37
CA ASP A 314 -6.90 -157.44 105.81
C ASP A 314 -8.15 -156.60 106.18
N LEU A 315 -8.59 -155.68 105.32
CA LEU A 315 -9.80 -154.85 105.52
C LEU A 315 -11.05 -155.44 104.85
N GLU A 316 -10.91 -156.33 103.86
CA GLU A 316 -11.99 -157.24 103.45
C GLU A 316 -12.36 -158.24 104.57
N ALA A 317 -11.44 -158.46 105.53
CA ALA A 317 -11.70 -159.20 106.76
C ALA A 317 -12.38 -158.37 107.88
N LEU A 318 -12.33 -157.03 107.85
CA LEU A 318 -12.86 -156.15 108.92
C LEU A 318 -13.99 -155.20 108.49
N ARG A 319 -14.27 -155.01 107.20
CA ARG A 319 -15.43 -154.24 106.71
C ARG A 319 -16.61 -155.09 106.25
N ARG A 320 -16.58 -156.40 106.56
CA ARG A 320 -17.78 -157.21 106.80
C ARG A 320 -18.43 -156.94 108.17
N CYS A 321 -17.90 -156.01 108.98
CA CYS A 321 -18.39 -155.78 110.34
C CYS A 321 -19.03 -154.40 110.63
N LEU A 322 -18.89 -153.37 109.80
CA LEU A 322 -19.44 -152.04 110.12
C LEU A 322 -19.66 -151.28 108.80
N GLU A 323 -20.78 -151.36 108.09
CA GLU A 323 -22.17 -151.22 108.51
C GLU A 323 -22.41 -150.05 109.48
N HIS A 324 -23.29 -149.16 109.03
CA HIS A 324 -23.99 -148.11 109.78
C HIS A 324 -23.23 -146.81 110.10
N GLN A 325 -23.65 -145.77 109.34
CA GLN A 325 -23.82 -144.38 109.79
C GLN A 325 -22.52 -143.60 110.06
N ARG A 326 -22.37 -142.30 109.81
CA ARG A 326 -23.18 -141.20 109.27
C ARG A 326 -22.15 -140.05 109.08
N SER A 327 -22.39 -139.22 108.07
CA SER A 327 -22.12 -137.76 107.91
C SER A 327 -21.61 -136.93 109.12
N PRO A 328 -21.26 -135.63 108.95
CA PRO A 328 -20.56 -134.90 107.87
C PRO A 328 -19.44 -133.96 108.38
N ALA A 329 -18.87 -133.21 107.44
CA ALA A 329 -17.76 -132.24 107.49
C ALA A 329 -17.84 -131.10 108.53
N ALA A 330 -16.64 -130.66 108.97
CA ALA A 330 -16.38 -129.59 109.91
C ALA A 330 -15.35 -128.56 109.39
N LEU A 331 -15.48 -127.35 109.93
CA LEU A 331 -14.81 -126.07 109.63
C LEU A 331 -13.68 -125.72 110.64
N GLY A 332 -12.82 -124.76 110.24
CA GLY A 332 -11.92 -123.95 111.09
C GLY A 332 -10.43 -124.16 110.79
N SER A 333 -9.47 -123.24 110.98
CA SER A 333 -9.42 -121.80 111.28
C SER A 333 -7.93 -121.35 111.32
N SER A 334 -7.65 -120.09 110.94
CA SER A 334 -6.67 -119.14 111.53
C SER A 334 -5.12 -119.28 111.42
N VAL A 335 -4.48 -118.16 111.02
CA VAL A 335 -3.29 -117.46 111.62
C VAL A 335 -1.86 -117.89 111.22
N GLN A 336 -1.16 -117.07 110.39
CA GLN A 336 -0.12 -116.05 110.73
C GLN A 336 1.02 -115.88 109.68
N GLU A 337 1.26 -114.61 109.32
CA GLU A 337 2.51 -113.88 108.95
C GLU A 337 3.38 -114.14 107.68
N SER A 338 3.46 -113.06 106.86
CA SER A 338 4.55 -112.59 105.95
C SER A 338 4.75 -113.28 104.57
N PRO A 339 5.37 -112.62 103.55
CA PRO A 339 5.23 -111.25 103.04
C PRO A 339 5.11 -111.18 101.48
N SER A 340 4.58 -110.10 100.90
CA SER A 340 4.72 -109.75 99.45
C SER A 340 4.26 -108.30 99.15
N VAL A 341 5.21 -107.39 99.36
CA VAL A 341 5.26 -105.95 98.99
C VAL A 341 5.15 -105.82 97.46
N ASN A 342 4.22 -105.10 96.82
CA ASN A 342 3.65 -103.77 97.05
C ASN A 342 4.54 -102.56 96.69
N GLU A 343 5.53 -102.73 95.80
CA GLU A 343 6.39 -101.59 95.37
C GLU A 343 6.55 -101.38 93.85
N LEU A 344 6.05 -102.26 92.98
CA LEU A 344 6.28 -102.11 91.52
C LEU A 344 5.06 -101.72 90.68
N LYS A 345 3.85 -101.62 91.27
CA LYS A 345 2.68 -101.07 90.57
C LYS A 345 2.49 -99.55 90.75
N GLN A 346 3.11 -98.94 91.77
CA GLN A 346 3.07 -97.48 91.97
C GLN A 346 4.04 -96.69 91.07
N GLN A 347 4.88 -97.37 90.28
CA GLN A 347 5.85 -96.71 89.39
C GLN A 347 5.33 -96.55 87.95
N VAL A 348 4.25 -97.26 87.60
CA VAL A 348 3.62 -97.20 86.26
C VAL A 348 2.61 -96.05 86.15
N GLU A 349 1.99 -95.62 87.26
CA GLU A 349 1.01 -94.52 87.25
C GLU A 349 1.65 -93.11 87.30
N ARG A 350 2.92 -92.97 87.71
CA ARG A 350 3.62 -91.67 87.74
C ARG A 350 4.10 -91.19 86.37
N GLU A 351 4.32 -92.10 85.43
CA GLU A 351 4.79 -91.77 84.07
C GLU A 351 3.64 -91.39 83.10
N TYR A 352 2.37 -91.55 83.51
CA TYR A 352 1.20 -91.08 82.76
C TYR A 352 0.77 -89.64 83.10
N SER A 353 1.25 -89.04 84.19
CA SER A 353 1.02 -87.61 84.51
C SER A 353 1.92 -86.66 83.73
N LYS A 354 3.09 -87.14 83.26
CA LYS A 354 4.06 -86.37 82.47
C LYS A 354 3.59 -86.08 81.04
N VAL A 355 2.57 -86.81 80.58
CA VAL A 355 1.87 -86.60 79.30
C VAL A 355 0.85 -85.45 79.40
N GLY A 356 0.41 -85.08 80.62
CA GLY A 356 -0.45 -83.92 80.85
C GLY A 356 0.26 -82.56 80.89
N GLU A 357 1.57 -82.54 81.14
CA GLU A 357 2.37 -81.31 81.19
C GLU A 357 2.83 -80.85 79.79
N LEU A 358 3.06 -81.79 78.86
CA LEU A 358 3.45 -81.47 77.47
C LEU A 358 2.28 -80.96 76.62
N ASP A 359 1.03 -81.31 76.96
CA ASP A 359 -0.17 -80.79 76.29
C ASP A 359 -0.49 -79.35 76.75
N ALA A 360 -0.09 -78.98 77.98
CA ALA A 360 -0.18 -77.61 78.50
C ALA A 360 0.87 -76.67 77.89
N GLU A 361 2.08 -77.15 77.61
CA GLU A 361 3.11 -76.40 76.86
C GLU A 361 2.73 -76.20 75.39
N GLN A 362 2.05 -77.18 74.78
CA GLN A 362 1.57 -77.08 73.40
C GLN A 362 0.42 -76.07 73.24
N GLN A 363 -0.46 -75.92 74.24
CA GLN A 363 -1.51 -74.88 74.26
C GLN A 363 -0.93 -73.48 74.58
N SER A 364 0.10 -73.39 75.43
CA SER A 364 0.78 -72.12 75.74
C SER A 364 1.50 -71.53 74.51
N LEU A 365 2.17 -72.37 73.72
CA LEU A 365 2.87 -71.92 72.50
C LEU A 365 1.90 -71.55 71.36
N GLN A 366 0.74 -72.21 71.25
CA GLN A 366 -0.30 -71.81 70.29
C GLN A 366 -0.94 -70.44 70.63
N ALA A 367 -1.13 -70.12 71.91
CA ALA A 367 -1.62 -68.82 72.34
C ALA A 367 -0.62 -67.68 72.05
N GLU A 368 0.68 -67.95 72.19
CA GLU A 368 1.73 -66.96 71.92
C GLU A 368 1.94 -66.71 70.42
N VAL A 369 1.79 -67.74 69.58
CA VAL A 369 1.79 -67.60 68.10
C VAL A 369 0.57 -66.80 67.61
N LEU A 370 -0.60 -66.94 68.24
CA LEU A 370 -1.77 -66.10 67.91
C LEU A 370 -1.59 -64.65 68.36
N ARG A 371 -0.96 -64.41 69.52
CA ARG A 371 -0.62 -63.07 70.03
C ARG A 371 0.37 -62.35 69.09
N LEU A 372 1.44 -63.03 68.66
CA LEU A 372 2.43 -62.48 67.74
C LEU A 372 1.87 -62.28 66.33
N ARG A 373 0.96 -63.15 65.85
CA ARG A 373 0.23 -62.94 64.58
C ARG A 373 -0.76 -61.77 64.64
N ALA A 374 -1.27 -61.41 65.81
CA ALA A 374 -2.10 -60.22 66.01
C ALA A 374 -1.25 -58.92 66.05
N GLU A 375 -0.08 -58.96 66.68
CA GLU A 375 0.87 -57.82 66.71
C GLU A 375 1.51 -57.57 65.33
N LEU A 376 1.84 -58.61 64.57
CA LEU A 376 2.33 -58.47 63.19
C LEU A 376 1.27 -57.94 62.22
N ARG A 377 -0.02 -58.28 62.43
CA ARG A 377 -1.13 -57.65 61.67
C ARG A 377 -1.31 -56.18 62.05
N ARG A 378 -1.11 -55.82 63.32
CA ARG A 378 -1.13 -54.43 63.83
C ARG A 378 0.03 -53.59 63.28
N LEU A 379 1.21 -54.19 63.08
CA LEU A 379 2.41 -53.51 62.53
C LEU A 379 2.46 -53.46 61.00
N LYS A 380 1.81 -54.40 60.29
CA LYS A 380 1.78 -54.42 58.81
C LYS A 380 0.66 -53.58 58.16
N GLY A 381 -0.20 -52.91 58.93
CA GLY A 381 -1.24 -52.03 58.36
C GLY A 381 -2.20 -52.73 57.38
N LEU A 382 -2.30 -54.07 57.42
CA LEU A 382 -3.17 -54.87 56.58
C LEU A 382 -4.51 -55.05 57.30
N LYS A 383 -5.57 -54.42 56.78
CA LYS A 383 -6.95 -54.73 57.16
C LYS A 383 -7.26 -56.19 56.78
N PRO A 384 -7.93 -56.96 57.64
CA PRO A 384 -8.25 -58.36 57.36
C PRO A 384 -9.36 -58.47 56.30
N THR A 385 -9.16 -59.38 55.35
CA THR A 385 -10.24 -60.10 54.64
C THR A 385 -10.19 -61.55 55.06
#